data_AF-A0A918QTX4-F1
#
_entry.id   AF-A0A918QTX4-F1
#
_cell.length_a   1.000
_cell.length_b   1.000
_cell.length_c   1.000
_cell.angle_alpha   90.00
_cell.angle_beta   90.00
_cell.angle_gamma   90.00
#
_symmetry.space_group_name_H-M   'P 1'
#
loop_
_entity.id
_entity.type
_entity.pdbx_description
1 polymer ?
#
loop_
_entity_poly.entity_id
_entity_poly.type
_entity_poly.pdbx_seq_one_letter_code
_entity_poly.pdbx_strand_id
1 'polypeptide(L)'
;MHEKNKYSIIKPEKSPIFYGYIVLLFGSIGILASIPGQTVGVSVFTDPVKEALGLSRTNFSNAYMIGTLLSALIVAKAGVWFDRFGARYVAFFAVIFLAFGLFLFSFSQTLSRNISELLQLESWIIPFTIIIILFFIIRFCGQGVLTMASRNMIMRLV
;
A
#
# COMPACT_ATOMS: atom_id res chain seq x y z
N MET A 1 22.24 -26.88 -6.88
CA MET A 1 22.76 -25.74 -7.65
C MET A 1 21.68 -24.66 -7.68
N HIS A 2 21.79 -23.62 -6.84
CA HIS A 2 20.88 -22.48 -6.90
C HIS A 2 21.11 -21.76 -8.22
N GLU A 3 20.11 -21.75 -9.11
CA GLU A 3 20.15 -20.91 -10.30
C GLU A 3 20.45 -19.47 -9.88
N LYS A 4 21.53 -18.90 -10.43
CA LYS A 4 21.83 -17.47 -10.30
C LYS A 4 20.62 -16.71 -10.79
N ASN A 5 19.92 -16.07 -9.85
CA ASN A 5 18.77 -15.22 -10.15
C ASN A 5 19.19 -14.20 -11.22
N LYS A 6 18.62 -14.32 -12.41
CA LYS A 6 18.96 -13.53 -13.62
C LYS A 6 18.77 -12.01 -13.41
N TYR A 7 18.08 -11.63 -12.33
CA TYR A 7 17.80 -10.25 -11.92
C TYR A 7 18.68 -9.75 -10.76
N SER A 8 19.68 -10.52 -10.32
CA SER A 8 20.56 -10.18 -9.19
C SER A 8 21.69 -9.24 -9.62
N ILE A 9 21.46 -7.94 -9.47
CA ILE A 9 22.46 -6.89 -9.71
C ILE A 9 23.58 -6.95 -8.64
N ILE A 10 23.25 -7.40 -7.43
CA ILE A 10 24.17 -7.48 -6.29
C ILE A 10 24.63 -8.93 -6.14
N LYS A 11 25.93 -9.14 -5.84
CA LYS A 11 26.51 -10.46 -5.53
C LYS A 11 26.72 -10.55 -4.01
N PRO A 12 25.83 -11.21 -3.24
CA PRO A 12 25.92 -11.29 -1.78
C PRO A 12 27.22 -11.94 -1.29
N GLU A 13 27.74 -12.90 -2.07
CA GLU A 13 28.96 -13.67 -1.80
C GLU A 13 30.24 -12.82 -1.74
N LYS A 14 30.21 -11.59 -2.26
CA LYS A 14 31.36 -10.67 -2.25
C LYS A 14 31.33 -9.66 -1.10
N SER A 15 30.29 -9.68 -0.26
CA SER A 15 30.16 -8.77 0.87
C SER A 15 31.11 -9.18 2.00
N PRO A 16 31.85 -8.24 2.62
CA PRO A 16 32.67 -8.52 3.81
C PRO A 16 31.83 -8.81 5.07
N ILE A 17 30.52 -8.53 5.02
CA ILE A 17 29.56 -8.69 6.13
C ILE A 17 28.48 -9.69 5.70
N PHE A 18 27.94 -10.46 6.65
CA PHE A 18 26.78 -11.33 6.42
C PHE A 18 25.61 -10.52 5.83
N TYR A 19 25.28 -10.79 4.57
CA TYR A 19 24.30 -10.02 3.80
C TYR A 19 22.89 -10.05 4.42
N GLY A 20 22.61 -11.01 5.31
CA GLY A 20 21.36 -11.06 6.07
C GLY A 20 21.14 -9.83 6.96
N TYR A 21 22.17 -9.18 7.48
CA TYR A 21 22.00 -7.91 8.22
C TYR A 21 21.46 -6.78 7.33
N ILE A 22 21.89 -6.75 6.06
CA ILE A 22 21.39 -5.78 5.08
C ILE A 22 19.92 -6.07 4.77
N VAL A 23 19.58 -7.34 4.54
CA VAL A 23 18.19 -7.76 4.30
C VAL A 23 17.30 -7.47 5.50
N LEU A 24 17.79 -7.70 6.72
CA LEU A 24 17.08 -7.37 7.96
C LEU A 24 16.80 -5.88 8.05
N LEU A 25 17.80 -5.02 7.84
CA LEU A 25 17.65 -3.57 7.88
C LEU A 25 16.58 -3.09 6.88
N PHE A 26 16.69 -3.50 5.60
CA PHE A 26 15.73 -3.08 4.57
C PHE A 26 14.34 -3.70 4.76
N GLY A 27 14.25 -4.92 5.28
CA GLY A 27 12.99 -5.53 5.68
C GLY A 27 12.31 -4.75 6.81
N SER A 28 13.05 -4.35 7.83
CA SER A 28 12.53 -3.50 8.91
C SER A 28 12.07 -2.14 8.40
N ILE A 29 12.86 -1.49 7.54
CA ILE A 29 12.45 -0.24 6.87
C ILE A 29 11.17 -0.44 6.06
N GLY A 30 11.03 -1.56 5.34
CA GLY A 30 9.81 -1.88 4.58
C GLY A 30 8.58 -2.04 5.47
N ILE A 31 8.72 -2.64 6.66
CA ILE A 31 7.64 -2.71 7.66
C ILE A 31 7.28 -1.31 8.17
N LEU A 32 8.28 -0.46 8.45
CA LEU A 32 8.03 0.92 8.88
C LEU A 32 7.35 1.75 7.77
N ALA A 33 7.81 1.60 6.53
CA ALA A 33 7.23 2.27 5.37
C ALA A 33 5.78 1.81 5.08
N SER A 34 5.34 0.69 5.65
CA SER A 34 3.96 0.21 5.51
C SER A 34 2.98 0.85 6.49
N ILE A 35 3.46 1.59 7.50
CA ILE A 35 2.64 2.26 8.53
C ILE A 35 1.53 3.13 7.95
N PRO A 36 1.74 3.94 6.89
CA PRO A 36 0.65 4.72 6.28
C PRO A 36 -0.50 3.85 5.74
N GLY A 37 -0.21 2.59 5.40
CA GLY A 37 -1.21 1.60 5.01
C GLY A 37 -1.85 0.85 6.18
N GLN A 38 -1.39 1.07 7.42
CA GLN A 38 -1.93 0.50 8.65
C GLN A 38 -3.01 1.41 9.26
N THR A 39 -3.77 0.88 10.22
CA THR A 39 -4.92 1.59 10.79
C THR A 39 -4.46 2.83 11.53
N VAL A 40 -3.31 2.73 12.21
CA VAL A 40 -2.64 3.82 12.94
C VAL A 40 -2.19 4.95 12.00
N GLY A 41 -1.66 4.62 10.81
CA GLY A 41 -1.23 5.65 9.85
C GLY A 41 -2.42 6.34 9.20
N VAL A 42 -3.42 5.57 8.76
CA VAL A 42 -4.61 6.11 8.11
C VAL A 42 -5.43 7.00 9.05
N SER A 43 -5.53 6.65 10.35
CA SER A 43 -6.35 7.41 11.31
C SER A 43 -5.94 8.88 11.44
N VAL A 44 -4.67 9.21 11.17
CA VAL A 44 -4.16 10.59 11.20
C VAL A 44 -4.80 11.46 10.11
N PHE A 45 -5.16 10.86 8.97
CA PHE A 45 -5.75 11.58 7.83
C PHE A 45 -7.27 11.50 7.79
N THR A 46 -7.88 10.64 8.61
CA THR A 46 -9.32 10.37 8.61
C THR A 46 -10.15 11.63 8.82
N ASP A 47 -9.92 12.37 9.91
CA ASP A 47 -10.75 13.54 10.22
C ASP A 47 -10.57 14.69 9.22
N PRO A 48 -9.34 15.11 8.87
CA PRO A 48 -9.14 16.16 7.86
C PRO A 48 -9.77 15.84 6.51
N VAL A 49 -9.66 14.60 6.03
CA VAL A 49 -10.19 14.22 4.70
C VAL A 49 -11.70 14.02 4.73
N LYS A 50 -12.25 13.45 5.80
CA LYS A 50 -13.71 13.38 6.01
C LYS A 50 -14.34 14.77 5.96
N GLU A 51 -13.72 15.75 6.64
CA GLU A 51 -14.19 17.15 6.67
C GLU A 51 -14.01 17.84 5.31
N ALA A 52 -12.85 17.70 4.67
CA ALA A 52 -12.57 18.29 3.36
C ALA A 52 -13.52 17.78 2.25
N LEU A 53 -13.99 16.53 2.36
CA LEU A 53 -14.92 15.92 1.41
C LEU A 53 -16.39 16.07 1.81
N GLY A 54 -16.69 16.68 2.95
CA GLY A 54 -18.07 16.84 3.45
C GLY A 54 -18.79 15.51 3.71
N LEU A 55 -18.05 14.42 3.94
CA LEU A 55 -18.64 13.11 4.17
C LEU A 55 -19.10 12.95 5.61
N SER A 56 -20.25 12.30 5.81
CA SER A 56 -20.66 11.87 7.15
C SER A 56 -19.66 10.85 7.71
N ARG A 57 -19.50 10.80 9.04
CA ARG A 57 -18.66 9.80 9.71
C ARG A 57 -19.03 8.36 9.31
N THR A 58 -20.33 8.09 9.17
CA THR A 58 -20.84 6.78 8.75
C THR A 58 -20.42 6.44 7.32
N ASN A 59 -20.56 7.38 6.38
CA ASN A 59 -20.14 7.16 4.98
C ASN A 59 -18.64 6.94 4.88
N PHE A 60 -17.84 7.73 5.60
CA PHE A 60 -16.39 7.55 5.61
C PHE A 60 -15.96 6.20 6.22
N SER A 61 -16.59 5.79 7.32
CA SER A 61 -16.35 4.49 7.95
C SER A 61 -16.74 3.32 7.03
N ASN A 62 -17.88 3.42 6.37
CA ASN A 62 -18.33 2.43 5.39
C ASN A 62 -17.37 2.34 4.20
N ALA A 63 -16.88 3.48 3.69
CA ALA A 63 -15.89 3.51 2.62
C ALA A 63 -14.58 2.82 3.03
N TYR A 64 -14.11 3.08 4.26
CA TYR A 64 -12.95 2.41 4.84
C TYR A 64 -13.15 0.89 4.96
N MET A 65 -14.31 0.47 5.47
CA MET A 65 -14.67 -0.95 5.59
C MET A 65 -14.66 -1.63 4.22
N ILE A 66 -15.35 -1.06 3.23
CA ILE A 66 -15.45 -1.62 1.88
C ILE A 66 -14.07 -1.70 1.22
N GLY A 67 -13.29 -0.61 1.25
CA GLY A 67 -11.94 -0.59 0.69
C GLY A 67 -11.02 -1.63 1.34
N THR A 68 -11.13 -1.80 2.66
CA THR A 68 -10.35 -2.79 3.42
C THR A 68 -10.76 -4.22 3.07
N LEU A 69 -12.06 -4.50 2.95
CA LEU A 69 -12.56 -5.82 2.55
C LEU A 69 -12.10 -6.18 1.14
N LEU A 70 -12.21 -5.26 0.19
CA LEU A 70 -11.71 -5.45 -1.17
C LEU A 70 -10.21 -5.75 -1.19
N SER A 71 -9.44 -5.03 -0.38
CA SER A 71 -8.00 -5.28 -0.21
C SER A 71 -7.74 -6.69 0.32
N ALA A 72 -8.48 -7.11 1.37
CA ALA A 72 -8.31 -8.42 1.97
C ALA A 72 -8.66 -9.57 1.00
N LEU A 73 -9.69 -9.39 0.16
CA LEU A 73 -10.05 -10.39 -0.86
C LEU A 73 -8.95 -10.57 -1.92
N ILE A 74 -8.22 -9.50 -2.23
CA ILE A 74 -7.19 -9.52 -3.29
C ILE A 74 -5.80 -9.87 -2.74
N VAL A 75 -5.54 -9.66 -1.43
CA VAL A 75 -4.22 -9.89 -0.82
C VAL A 75 -3.71 -11.33 -0.98
N ALA A 76 -4.60 -12.32 -0.99
CA ALA A 76 -4.23 -13.72 -1.23
C ALA A 76 -3.57 -13.91 -2.62
N LYS A 77 -4.08 -13.22 -3.65
CA LYS A 77 -3.47 -13.24 -4.99
C LYS A 77 -2.12 -12.53 -5.01
N ALA A 78 -1.93 -11.51 -4.16
CA ALA A 78 -0.64 -10.85 -4.03
C ALA A 78 0.45 -11.77 -3.47
N GLY A 79 0.08 -12.77 -2.64
CA GLY A 79 1.00 -13.83 -2.23
C GLY A 79 1.51 -14.65 -3.41
N VAL A 80 0.62 -15.02 -4.35
CA VAL A 80 1.02 -15.73 -5.59
C VAL A 80 1.95 -14.86 -6.46
N TRP A 81 1.70 -13.55 -6.54
CA TRP A 81 2.58 -12.63 -7.25
C TRP A 81 3.96 -12.53 -6.56
N PHE A 82 3.99 -12.56 -5.24
CA PHE A 82 5.24 -12.61 -4.47
C PHE A 82 6.06 -13.85 -4.80
N ASP A 83 5.42 -15.01 -4.86
CA ASP A 83 6.11 -16.26 -5.18
C ASP A 83 6.60 -16.29 -6.64
N ARG A 84 5.84 -15.72 -7.58
CA ARG A 84 6.19 -15.69 -9.00
C ARG A 84 7.26 -14.66 -9.37
N PHE A 85 7.11 -13.42 -8.88
CA PHE A 85 7.97 -12.29 -9.28
C PHE A 85 9.08 -12.00 -8.27
N GLY A 86 9.02 -12.61 -7.09
CA GLY A 86 9.98 -12.41 -6.02
C GLY A 86 9.74 -11.14 -5.19
N ALA A 87 10.26 -11.18 -3.97
CA ALA A 87 10.05 -10.15 -2.96
C ALA A 87 10.44 -8.74 -3.39
N ARG A 88 11.56 -8.61 -4.10
CA ARG A 88 12.15 -7.32 -4.48
C ARG A 88 11.21 -6.51 -5.39
N TYR A 89 10.70 -7.13 -6.43
CA TYR A 89 9.84 -6.44 -7.40
C TYR A 89 8.47 -6.13 -6.79
N VAL A 90 7.90 -7.09 -6.06
CA VAL A 90 6.61 -6.90 -5.40
C VAL A 90 6.66 -5.77 -4.36
N ALA A 91 7.71 -5.73 -3.52
CA ALA A 91 7.91 -4.64 -2.57
C ALA A 91 8.11 -3.28 -3.28
N PHE A 92 8.91 -3.23 -4.35
CA PHE A 92 9.15 -2.01 -5.12
C PHE A 92 7.85 -1.41 -5.68
N PHE A 93 7.06 -2.21 -6.38
CA PHE A 93 5.78 -1.74 -6.92
C PHE A 93 4.78 -1.40 -5.81
N ALA A 94 4.76 -2.15 -4.70
CA ALA A 94 3.90 -1.83 -3.56
C ALA A 94 4.23 -0.46 -2.96
N VAL A 95 5.52 -0.11 -2.81
CA VAL A 95 5.91 1.22 -2.31
C VAL A 95 5.51 2.32 -3.30
N ILE A 96 5.69 2.11 -4.60
CA ILE A 96 5.28 3.09 -5.62
C ILE A 96 3.76 3.34 -5.57
N PHE A 97 2.96 2.28 -5.57
CA PHE A 97 1.50 2.40 -5.51
C PHE A 97 1.02 2.97 -4.18
N LEU A 98 1.71 2.66 -3.08
CA LEU A 98 1.42 3.28 -1.79
C LEU A 98 1.71 4.79 -1.81
N ALA A 99 2.88 5.20 -2.30
CA ALA A 99 3.25 6.61 -2.42
C ALA A 99 2.27 7.36 -3.33
N PHE A 100 1.88 6.75 -4.46
CA PHE A 100 0.87 7.30 -5.36
C PHE A 100 -0.51 7.39 -4.69
N GLY A 101 -0.91 6.36 -3.93
CA GLY A 101 -2.17 6.37 -3.17
C GLY A 101 -2.21 7.46 -2.11
N LEU A 102 -1.11 7.68 -1.38
CA LEU A 102 -0.99 8.78 -0.41
C LEU A 102 -1.02 10.15 -1.08
N PHE A 103 -0.33 10.29 -2.22
CA PHE A 103 -0.40 11.49 -3.04
C PHE A 103 -1.84 11.78 -3.46
N LEU A 104 -2.55 10.81 -4.01
CA LEU A 104 -3.97 10.98 -4.36
C LEU A 104 -4.86 11.27 -3.15
N PHE A 105 -4.55 10.72 -1.97
CA PHE A 105 -5.24 11.05 -0.73
C PHE A 105 -5.14 12.55 -0.41
N SER A 106 -3.95 13.12 -0.57
CA SER A 106 -3.71 14.56 -0.40
C SER A 106 -4.48 15.42 -1.41
N PHE A 107 -4.69 14.92 -2.62
CA PHE A 107 -5.44 15.62 -3.68
C PHE A 107 -6.91 15.21 -3.77
N SER A 108 -7.41 14.41 -2.83
CA SER A 108 -8.75 13.83 -2.88
C SER A 108 -9.86 14.88 -2.98
N GLN A 109 -9.71 16.01 -2.28
CA GLN A 109 -10.64 17.13 -2.33
C GLN A 109 -10.71 17.76 -3.73
N THR A 110 -9.56 18.10 -4.32
CA THR A 110 -9.49 18.68 -5.67
C THR A 110 -10.00 17.70 -6.71
N LEU A 111 -9.64 16.42 -6.59
CA LEU A 111 -10.09 15.37 -7.48
C LEU A 111 -11.62 15.21 -7.42
N SER A 112 -12.19 15.19 -6.21
CA SER A 112 -13.64 15.11 -6.04
C SER A 112 -14.34 16.31 -6.66
N ARG A 113 -13.84 17.53 -6.45
CA ARG A 113 -14.44 18.74 -7.03
C ARG A 113 -14.41 18.71 -8.56
N ASN A 114 -13.26 18.41 -9.16
CA ASN A 114 -13.11 18.38 -10.61
C ASN A 114 -14.01 17.33 -11.27
N ILE A 115 -14.18 16.16 -10.62
CA ILE A 115 -15.07 15.10 -11.12
C ILE A 115 -16.55 15.51 -10.97
N SER A 116 -16.92 16.14 -9.85
CA SER A 116 -18.29 16.65 -9.66
C SER A 116 -18.65 17.73 -10.70
N GLU A 117 -17.74 18.65 -10.98
CA GLU A 117 -17.91 19.68 -12.01
C GLU A 117 -18.03 19.07 -13.42
N LEU A 118 -17.19 18.09 -13.74
CA LEU A 118 -17.22 17.39 -15.03
C LEU A 118 -18.52 16.61 -15.27
N LEU A 119 -19.02 15.94 -14.23
CA LEU A 119 -20.23 15.12 -14.31
C LEU A 119 -21.52 15.93 -14.08
N GLN A 120 -21.42 17.20 -13.66
CA GLN A 120 -22.55 18.04 -13.26
C GLN A 120 -23.44 17.38 -12.18
N LEU A 121 -22.83 16.56 -11.32
CA LEU A 121 -23.52 15.84 -10.25
C LEU A 121 -22.98 16.31 -8.90
N GLU A 122 -23.79 17.06 -8.17
CA GLU A 122 -23.52 17.36 -6.76
C GLU A 122 -24.02 16.21 -5.88
N SER A 123 -23.25 15.11 -5.85
CA SER A 123 -23.58 13.94 -5.06
C SER A 123 -22.42 13.48 -4.18
N TRP A 124 -22.75 13.10 -2.95
CA TRP A 124 -21.83 12.48 -1.98
C TRP A 124 -21.24 11.14 -2.48
N ILE A 125 -21.84 10.55 -3.52
CA ILE A 125 -21.39 9.29 -4.13
C ILE A 125 -19.97 9.44 -4.72
N ILE A 126 -19.65 10.59 -5.32
CA ILE A 126 -18.34 10.84 -5.94
C ILE A 126 -17.21 10.76 -4.90
N PRO A 127 -17.19 11.59 -3.83
CA PRO A 127 -16.15 11.50 -2.81
C PRO A 127 -16.16 10.14 -2.08
N PHE A 128 -17.33 9.52 -1.90
CA PHE A 128 -17.44 8.20 -1.29
C PHE A 128 -16.74 7.11 -2.12
N THR A 129 -16.99 7.06 -3.43
CA THR A 129 -16.36 6.08 -4.33
C THR A 129 -14.85 6.32 -4.46
N ILE A 130 -14.41 7.58 -4.54
CA ILE A 130 -12.98 7.93 -4.56
C ILE A 130 -12.28 7.39 -3.32
N ILE A 131 -12.85 7.63 -2.13
CA ILE A 131 -12.24 7.19 -0.87
C ILE A 131 -12.22 5.66 -0.72
N ILE A 132 -13.22 4.94 -1.24
CA ILE A 132 -13.16 3.46 -1.30
C ILE A 132 -11.93 3.00 -2.08
N ILE A 133 -11.70 3.58 -3.27
CA ILE A 133 -10.57 3.22 -4.13
C ILE A 133 -9.25 3.56 -3.45
N LEU A 134 -9.16 4.73 -2.82
CA LEU A 134 -7.96 5.16 -2.11
C LEU A 134 -7.65 4.26 -0.91
N PHE A 135 -8.65 3.92 -0.11
CA PHE A 135 -8.46 2.98 0.99
C PHE A 135 -8.06 1.60 0.51
N PHE A 136 -8.68 1.11 -0.56
CA PHE A 136 -8.27 -0.13 -1.20
C PHE A 136 -6.78 -0.11 -1.56
N ILE A 137 -6.30 0.91 -2.30
CA ILE A 137 -4.90 1.01 -2.73
C ILE A 137 -3.95 1.07 -1.53
N ILE A 138 -4.21 1.98 -0.59
CA ILE A 138 -3.33 2.19 0.57
C ILE A 138 -3.26 0.94 1.46
N ARG A 139 -4.40 0.30 1.73
CA ARG A 139 -4.47 -0.92 2.55
C ARG A 139 -3.83 -2.11 1.85
N PHE A 140 -4.11 -2.28 0.56
CA PHE A 140 -3.58 -3.38 -0.22
C PHE A 140 -2.06 -3.27 -0.33
N CYS A 141 -1.54 -2.11 -0.73
CA CYS A 141 -0.10 -1.93 -0.94
C CYS A 141 0.69 -1.88 0.38
N GLY A 142 0.20 -1.15 1.39
CA GLY A 142 0.90 -1.02 2.67
C GLY A 142 0.69 -2.24 3.58
N GLN A 143 -0.52 -2.38 4.14
CA GLN A 143 -0.81 -3.45 5.09
C GLN A 143 -0.72 -4.85 4.45
N GLY A 144 -1.20 -5.02 3.22
CA GLY A 144 -1.16 -6.30 2.53
C GLY A 144 0.23 -6.64 2.00
N VAL A 145 0.59 -6.04 0.88
CA VAL A 145 1.72 -6.47 0.04
C VAL A 145 3.07 -6.14 0.67
N LEU A 146 3.30 -4.88 1.04
CA LEU A 146 4.61 -4.43 1.53
C LEU A 146 4.98 -5.09 2.86
N THR A 147 4.01 -5.25 3.76
CA THR A 147 4.22 -5.91 5.05
C THR A 147 4.54 -7.39 4.88
N MET A 148 3.80 -8.12 4.04
CA MET A 148 4.11 -9.52 3.73
C MET A 148 5.49 -9.64 3.06
N ALA A 149 5.78 -8.79 2.08
CA ALA A 149 7.05 -8.88 1.35
C ALA A 149 8.24 -8.66 2.28
N SER A 150 8.16 -7.64 3.14
CA SER A 150 9.20 -7.30 4.10
C SER A 150 9.41 -8.39 5.16
N ARG A 151 8.32 -8.96 5.70
CA ARG A 151 8.39 -10.08 6.65
C ARG A 151 8.98 -11.33 6.01
N ASN A 152 8.54 -11.68 4.81
CA ASN A 152 9.05 -12.85 4.09
C ASN A 152 10.53 -12.71 3.72
N MET A 153 11.01 -11.49 3.42
CA MET A 153 12.44 -11.23 3.22
C MET A 153 13.25 -11.54 4.48
N ILE A 154 12.77 -11.13 5.65
CA ILE A 154 13.44 -11.39 6.93
C ILE A 154 13.37 -12.87 7.31
N MET A 155 12.21 -13.52 7.13
CA MET A 155 12.03 -14.92 7.51
C MET A 155 12.94 -15.87 6.71
N ARG A 156 13.29 -15.53 5.46
CA ARG A 156 14.24 -16.33 4.66
C ARG A 156 15.70 -16.25 5.15
N LEU A 157 15.98 -15.48 6.20
CA LEU A 157 17.30 -15.39 6.82
C LEU A 157 17.52 -16.43 7.94
N VAL A 158 16.43 -17.01 8.47
CA VAL A 158 16.41 -18.01 9.56
C VAL A 158 16.13 -19.38 8.96
#